data_AF-A0A6G9Z9R0-F1
#
_entry.id   AF-A0A6G9Z9R0-F1
#
_cell.length_a   1.000
_cell.length_b   1.000
_cell.length_c   1.000
_cell.angle_alpha   90.00
_cell.angle_beta   90.00
_cell.angle_gamma   90.00
#
_symmetry.space_group_name_H-M   'P 1'
#
loop_
_entity.id
_entity.type
_entity.pdbx_description
1 polymer ?
#
loop_
_entity_poly.entity_id
_entity_poly.type
_entity_poly.pdbx_seq_one_letter_code
_entity_poly.pdbx_strand_id
1 'polypeptide(L)'
;MGDGWAVFATYGGSPQHPVWYRNLMANPRVTVEVGNETVQAVARLTESAERERIWAKGIALVPKFAEFEAAAGRQIPVVVLGRIRE
;
A
#
# COMPACT_ATOMS: atom_id res chain seq x y z
N MET A 1 -0.99 -9.90 -8.92
CA MET A 1 -0.58 -10.25 -7.55
C MET A 1 -1.17 -11.61 -7.26
N GLY A 2 -0.63 -12.41 -6.33
CA GLY A 2 -1.37 -13.57 -5.83
C GLY A 2 -2.64 -13.14 -5.07
N ASP A 3 -3.16 -13.97 -4.17
CA ASP A 3 -4.28 -13.60 -3.28
C ASP A 3 -3.87 -12.48 -2.30
N GLY A 4 -4.16 -11.23 -2.65
CA GLY A 4 -3.88 -10.08 -1.79
C GLY A 4 -4.13 -8.73 -2.46
N TRP A 5 -3.84 -7.67 -1.71
CA TRP A 5 -4.10 -6.29 -2.09
C TRP A 5 -2.83 -5.44 -2.03
N ALA A 6 -2.81 -4.36 -2.82
CA ALA A 6 -1.84 -3.29 -2.68
C ALA A 6 -2.51 -2.07 -2.03
N VAL A 7 -1.89 -1.51 -1.00
CA VAL A 7 -2.32 -0.25 -0.40
C VAL A 7 -1.21 0.79 -0.53
N PHE A 8 -1.60 2.02 -0.87
CA PHE A 8 -0.70 3.09 -1.28
C PHE A 8 -0.72 4.19 -0.21
N ALA A 9 0.41 4.44 0.45
CA ALA A 9 0.54 5.43 1.52
C ALA A 9 0.69 6.87 0.98
N THR A 10 -0.24 7.28 0.11
CA THR A 10 -0.20 8.56 -0.61
C THR A 10 -0.39 9.75 0.34
N TYR A 11 -1.28 9.61 1.32
CA TYR A 11 -1.66 10.66 2.27
C TYR A 11 -1.88 12.03 1.59
N GLY A 12 -2.55 12.01 0.43
CA GLY A 12 -2.85 13.21 -0.34
C GLY A 12 -1.63 13.99 -0.86
N GLY A 13 -0.46 13.34 -0.97
CA GLY A 13 0.79 14.01 -1.34
C GLY A 13 1.46 14.74 -0.18
N SER A 14 1.08 14.41 1.07
CA SER A 14 1.75 14.97 2.25
C SER A 14 3.21 14.51 2.34
N PRO A 15 4.14 15.39 2.78
CA PRO A 15 5.53 15.02 3.03
C PRO A 15 5.67 14.03 4.19
N GLN A 16 4.63 13.84 5.01
CA GLN A 16 4.61 12.87 6.09
C GLN A 16 3.97 11.54 5.65
N HIS A 17 4.35 10.45 6.31
CA HIS A 17 3.64 9.18 6.16
C HIS A 17 2.32 9.18 6.97
N PRO A 18 1.26 8.51 6.47
CA PRO A 18 0.04 8.35 7.23
C PRO A 18 0.27 7.47 8.46
N VAL A 19 -0.49 7.71 9.54
CA VAL A 19 -0.32 6.97 10.80
C VAL A 19 -0.49 5.46 10.62
N TRP A 20 -1.45 5.02 9.82
CA TRP A 20 -1.67 3.59 9.56
C TRP A 20 -0.44 2.91 8.97
N TYR A 21 0.34 3.59 8.12
CA TYR A 21 1.56 3.02 7.55
C TYR A 21 2.57 2.71 8.65
N ARG A 22 2.75 3.64 9.60
CA ARG A 22 3.63 3.44 10.76
C ARG A 22 3.13 2.28 11.63
N ASN A 23 1.81 2.15 11.80
CA ASN A 23 1.23 1.03 12.53
C ASN A 23 1.55 -0.31 11.85
N LEU A 24 1.47 -0.40 10.52
CA LEU A 24 1.80 -1.63 9.77
C LEU A 24 3.28 -2.00 9.87
N MET A 25 4.17 -1.02 9.92
CA MET A 25 5.61 -1.27 10.09
C MET A 25 5.92 -1.79 11.50
N ALA A 26 5.15 -1.36 12.51
CA ALA A 26 5.30 -1.83 13.88
C ALA A 26 4.61 -3.19 14.12
N ASN A 27 3.45 -3.42 13.50
CA ASN A 27 2.71 -4.68 13.58
C ASN A 27 2.03 -4.98 12.23
N PRO A 28 2.51 -5.99 11.48
CA PRO A 28 2.02 -6.25 10.14
C PRO A 28 0.70 -7.02 10.09
N ARG A 29 0.18 -7.54 11.21
CA ARG A 29 -1.08 -8.30 11.22
C ARG A 29 -2.26 -7.34 11.15
N VAL A 30 -3.13 -7.55 10.17
CA VAL A 30 -4.31 -6.71 9.94
C VAL A 30 -5.54 -7.54 9.59
N THR A 31 -6.70 -6.99 9.93
CA THR A 31 -7.98 -7.41 9.39
C THR A 31 -8.34 -6.49 8.22
N VAL A 32 -8.68 -7.06 7.06
CA VAL A 32 -9.12 -6.34 5.87
C VAL A 32 -10.59 -6.62 5.63
N GLU A 33 -11.39 -5.57 5.51
CA GLU A 33 -12.78 -5.64 5.06
C GLU A 33 -12.84 -5.24 3.59
N VAL A 34 -13.39 -6.13 2.75
CA VAL A 34 -13.47 -5.93 1.31
C VAL A 34 -14.78 -6.51 0.80
N GLY A 35 -15.65 -5.64 0.28
CA GLY A 35 -17.00 -6.04 -0.09
C GLY A 35 -17.76 -6.60 1.12
N ASN A 36 -18.10 -7.90 1.08
CA ASN A 36 -18.77 -8.64 2.15
C ASN A 36 -17.84 -9.61 2.89
N GLU A 37 -16.53 -9.59 2.64
CA GLU A 37 -15.55 -10.44 3.29
C GLU A 37 -14.76 -9.69 4.36
N THR A 38 -14.46 -10.38 5.46
CA THR A 38 -13.50 -9.96 6.48
C THR A 38 -12.37 -10.98 6.52
N VAL A 39 -11.14 -10.52 6.27
CA VAL A 39 -10.00 -11.40 6.00
C VAL A 39 -8.81 -11.02 6.88
N GLN A 40 -8.18 -12.01 7.52
CA GLN A 40 -6.89 -11.82 8.19
C GLN A 40 -5.77 -11.76 7.14
N ALA A 41 -4.89 -10.78 7.24
CA ALA A 41 -3.78 -10.58 6.32
C ALA A 41 -2.50 -10.14 7.04
N VAL A 42 -1.37 -10.33 6.34
CA VAL A 42 -0.06 -9.81 6.76
C VAL A 42 0.39 -8.74 5.78
N ALA A 43 0.69 -7.57 6.31
CA ALA A 43 1.27 -6.45 5.60
C ALA A 43 2.77 -6.66 5.39
N ARG A 44 3.25 -6.33 4.20
CA ARG A 44 4.68 -6.30 3.86
C ARG A 44 4.97 -5.08 3.01
N LEU A 45 5.98 -4.31 3.40
CA LEU A 45 6.49 -3.23 2.56
C LEU A 45 7.13 -3.83 1.29
N THR A 46 6.78 -3.28 0.14
CA THR A 46 7.42 -3.67 -1.12
C THR A 46 8.73 -2.90 -1.31
N GLU A 47 9.71 -3.54 -1.92
CA GLU A 47 11.03 -2.98 -2.14
C GLU A 47 11.38 -2.92 -3.63
N SER A 48 12.24 -1.96 -3.99
CA SER A 48 12.89 -1.81 -5.29
C SER A 48 11.95 -2.11 -6.48
N ALA A 49 12.28 -3.10 -7.32
CA ALA A 49 11.53 -3.42 -8.53
C ALA A 49 10.10 -3.94 -8.28
N GLU A 50 9.82 -4.54 -7.11
CA GLU A 50 8.46 -4.94 -6.79
C GLU A 50 7.57 -3.71 -6.60
N ARG A 51 8.06 -2.74 -5.82
CA ARG A 51 7.37 -1.46 -5.60
C ARG A 51 7.07 -0.77 -6.93
N GLU A 52 8.07 -0.61 -7.79
CA GLU A 52 7.91 0.10 -9.07
C GLU A 52 6.85 -0.53 -9.97
N ARG A 53 6.83 -1.86 -10.08
CA ARG A 53 5.83 -2.56 -10.90
C ARG A 53 4.41 -2.36 -10.38
N ILE A 54 4.22 -2.29 -9.07
CA ILE A 54 2.90 -2.11 -8.46
C ILE A 54 2.48 -0.64 -8.54
N TRP A 55 3.42 0.26 -8.29
CA TRP A 55 3.21 1.70 -8.40
C TRP A 55 2.79 2.10 -9.81
N ALA A 56 3.47 1.60 -10.84
CA ALA A 56 3.11 1.84 -12.24
C ALA A 56 1.67 1.39 -12.56
N LYS A 57 1.23 0.24 -12.01
CA LYS A 57 -0.17 -0.20 -12.13
C LYS A 57 -1.13 0.72 -11.39
N GLY A 58 -0.74 1.20 -10.20
CA GLY A 58 -1.49 2.18 -9.43
C GLY A 58 -1.70 3.48 -10.20
N ILE A 59 -0.65 4.03 -10.82
CA ILE A 59 -0.73 5.23 -11.67
C ILE A 59 -1.61 4.99 -12.89
N ALA A 60 -1.49 3.83 -13.55
CA ALA A 60 -2.31 3.51 -14.70
C ALA A 60 -3.82 3.49 -14.39
N LEU A 61 -4.20 3.11 -13.16
CA LEU A 61 -5.58 3.12 -12.68
C LEU A 61 -6.01 4.47 -12.10
N VAL A 62 -5.09 5.14 -11.41
CA VAL A 62 -5.32 6.40 -10.70
C VAL A 62 -4.15 7.36 -11.00
N PRO A 63 -4.21 8.10 -12.13
CA PRO A 63 -3.09 8.95 -12.58
C PRO A 63 -2.61 9.98 -11.53
N LYS A 64 -3.52 10.45 -10.67
CA LYS A 64 -3.24 11.38 -9.57
C LYS A 64 -2.15 10.91 -8.59
N PHE A 65 -1.87 9.60 -8.53
CA PHE A 65 -0.80 9.07 -7.68
C PHE A 65 0.59 9.62 -8.06
N ALA A 66 0.85 9.86 -9.34
CA ALA A 66 2.10 10.47 -9.80
C ALA A 66 2.25 11.91 -9.27
N GLU A 67 1.17 12.69 -9.29
CA GLU A 67 1.13 14.05 -8.73
C GLU A 67 1.38 14.03 -7.22
N PHE A 68 0.80 13.07 -6.50
CA PHE A 68 1.02 12.94 -5.06
C PHE A 68 2.46 12.59 -4.70
N GLU A 69 3.13 11.72 -5.46
CA GLU A 69 4.53 11.38 -5.19
C GLU A 69 5.44 12.58 -5.43
N ALA A 70 5.22 13.31 -6.53
CA ALA A 70 5.95 14.54 -6.81
C ALA A 70 5.73 15.60 -5.72
N ALA A 71 4.48 15.82 -5.29
CA ALA A 71 4.14 16.79 -4.26
C ALA A 71 4.69 16.41 -2.87
N ALA A 72 4.74 15.11 -2.54
CA ALA A 72 5.21 14.64 -1.25
C ALA A 72 6.73 14.80 -1.07
N GLY A 73 7.49 14.90 -2.16
CA GLY A 73 8.97 14.95 -2.10
C GLY A 73 9.61 13.70 -1.49
N ARG A 74 8.88 12.58 -1.46
CA ARG A 74 9.30 11.28 -0.92
C ARG A 74 8.73 10.18 -1.79
N GLN A 75 9.43 9.05 -1.84
CA GLN A 75 8.86 7.85 -2.45
C GLN A 75 7.62 7.43 -1.63
N ILE A 76 6.48 7.27 -2.29
CA ILE A 76 5.24 6.82 -1.65
C ILE A 76 5.36 5.31 -1.38
N PRO A 77 5.26 4.88 -0.10
CA PRO A 77 5.29 3.47 0.23
C PRO A 77 4.12 2.72 -0.39
N VAL A 78 4.42 1.55 -0.94
CA VAL A 78 3.43 0.59 -1.42
C VAL A 78 3.56 -0.64 -0.54
N VAL A 79 2.46 -0.97 0.15
CA VAL A 79 2.40 -2.12 1.06
C VAL A 79 1.50 -3.16 0.43
N VAL A 80 1.94 -4.42 0.41
CA VAL A 80 1.11 -5.55 0.01
C VAL A 80 0.49 -6.20 1.25
N LEU A 81 -0.78 -6.56 1.14
CA LEU A 81 -1.53 -7.29 2.15
C LEU A 81 -1.78 -8.69 1.60
N GLY A 82 -1.04 -9.69 2.11
CA GLY A 82 -1.24 -11.09 1.74
C GLY A 82 -2.25 -11.76 2.66
N ARG A 83 -3.29 -12.39 2.08
CA ARG A 83 -4.28 -13.16 2.86
C ARG A 83 -3.58 -14.29 3.62
N ILE A 84 -3.86 -14.43 4.91
CA ILE A 84 -3.47 -15.62 5.68
C ILE A 84 -4.44 -16.72 5.27
N ARG A 85 -3.93 -17.81 4.71
CA ARG A 85 -4.71 -19.04 4.49
C ARG A 85 -4.46 -19.95 5.68
N GLU A 86 -5.53 -20.51 6.22
CA GLU A 86 -5.48 -21.62 7.19
C GLU A 86 -5.19 -22.95 6.47
#